data_AF-A0A2J8NWE2-F1
#
_entry.id   AF-A0A2J8NWE2-F1
#
_cell.length_a   1.000
_cell.length_b   1.000
_cell.length_c   1.000
_cell.angle_alpha   90.00
_cell.angle_beta   90.00
_cell.angle_gamma   90.00
#
_symmetry.space_group_name_H-M   'P 1'
#
loop_
_entity.id
_entity.type
_entity.pdbx_description
1 polymer ?
#
loop_
_entity_poly.entity_id
_entity_poly.type
_entity_poly.pdbx_seq_one_letter_code
_entity_poly.pdbx_strand_id
1 'polypeptide(L)'
;MAPFPEEVDVFTAPHWRMKQLVGLYCDKLSKTNFSNNNDFRALLQSLYATFKEFKMHEQIENEYIIGLLQQRSQTIYNVHSDNKLSEMLSLFEKGLKNVKPTTVDWKPYQ
;
A
#
# COMPACT_ATOMS: atom_id res chain seq x y z
N MET A 1 -22.53 -19.93 -7.47
CA MET A 1 -21.44 -20.66 -8.14
C MET A 1 -20.61 -21.33 -7.06
N ALA A 2 -20.19 -22.57 -7.27
CA ALA A 2 -19.17 -23.18 -6.41
C ALA A 2 -17.84 -22.42 -6.61
N PRO A 3 -16.98 -22.32 -5.58
CA PRO A 3 -15.64 -21.75 -5.76
C PRO A 3 -14.84 -22.55 -6.78
N PHE A 4 -13.92 -21.88 -7.47
CA PHE A 4 -12.94 -22.57 -8.33
C PHE A 4 -12.04 -23.48 -7.46
N PRO A 5 -11.52 -24.59 -8.02
CA PRO A 5 -10.54 -25.43 -7.31
C PRO A 5 -9.31 -24.63 -6.88
N GLU A 6 -8.75 -24.96 -5.71
CA GLU A 6 -7.63 -24.22 -5.10
C GLU A 6 -6.40 -24.20 -6.01
N GLU A 7 -6.13 -25.31 -6.69
CA GLU A 7 -4.95 -25.48 -7.55
C GLU A 7 -4.95 -24.59 -8.81
N VAL A 8 -6.09 -23.98 -9.16
CA VAL A 8 -6.21 -23.03 -10.28
C VAL A 8 -6.58 -21.62 -9.83
N ASP A 9 -6.74 -21.39 -8.53
CA ASP A 9 -7.05 -20.07 -7.98
C ASP A 9 -5.79 -19.22 -7.79
N VAL A 10 -5.54 -18.33 -8.74
CA VAL A 10 -4.38 -17.46 -8.74
C VAL A 10 -4.56 -16.16 -7.93
N PHE A 11 -5.74 -15.92 -7.35
CA PHE A 11 -6.09 -14.63 -6.72
C PHE A 11 -6.37 -14.73 -5.21
N THR A 12 -6.99 -15.81 -4.73
CA THR A 12 -7.48 -15.87 -3.35
C THR A 12 -6.38 -15.72 -2.32
N ALA A 13 -5.27 -16.44 -2.43
CA ALA A 13 -4.19 -16.36 -1.46
C ALA A 13 -3.46 -15.00 -1.50
N PRO A 14 -3.04 -14.45 -2.67
CA PRO A 14 -2.49 -13.10 -2.74
C PRO A 14 -3.44 -12.03 -2.19
N HIS A 15 -4.74 -12.07 -2.54
CA HIS A 15 -5.71 -11.06 -2.09
C HIS A 15 -6.05 -11.21 -0.61
N TRP A 16 -5.96 -12.41 -0.02
CA TRP A 16 -6.03 -12.58 1.43
C TRP A 16 -4.92 -11.78 2.13
N ARG A 17 -3.68 -11.89 1.62
CA ARG A 17 -2.54 -11.12 2.14
C ARG A 17 -2.73 -9.61 1.96
N MET A 18 -3.22 -9.18 0.81
CA MET A 18 -3.49 -7.74 0.56
C MET A 18 -4.57 -7.21 1.52
N LYS A 19 -5.66 -7.95 1.73
CA LYS A 19 -6.71 -7.59 2.70
C LYS A 19 -6.21 -7.59 4.14
N GLN A 20 -5.34 -8.53 4.50
CA GLN A 20 -4.69 -8.54 5.82
C GLN A 20 -3.90 -7.25 6.04
N LEU A 21 -3.09 -6.84 5.07
CA LEU A 21 -2.33 -5.59 5.11
C LEU A 21 -3.22 -4.35 5.22
N VAL A 22 -4.35 -4.35 4.49
CA VAL A 22 -5.38 -3.30 4.63
C VAL A 22 -5.88 -3.21 6.07
N GLY A 23 -6.25 -4.33 6.68
CA GLY A 23 -6.66 -4.37 8.08
C GLY A 23 -5.58 -3.82 9.02
N LEU A 24 -4.32 -4.23 8.82
CA LEU A 24 -3.20 -3.82 9.66
C LEU A 24 -2.93 -2.31 9.60
N TYR A 25 -2.91 -1.71 8.41
CA TYR A 25 -2.66 -0.26 8.34
C TYR A 25 -3.88 0.56 8.78
N CYS A 26 -5.11 0.08 8.58
CA CYS A 26 -6.32 0.73 9.11
C CYS A 26 -6.29 0.78 10.64
N ASP A 27 -5.95 -0.34 11.28
CA ASP A 27 -5.79 -0.42 12.73
C ASP A 27 -4.70 0.55 13.22
N LYS A 28 -3.51 0.49 12.59
CA LYS A 28 -2.39 1.38 12.94
C LYS A 28 -2.75 2.86 12.76
N LEU A 29 -3.45 3.22 11.68
CA LEU A 29 -3.88 4.58 11.40
C LEU A 29 -4.80 5.12 12.52
N SER A 30 -5.76 4.30 12.97
CA SER A 30 -6.69 4.69 14.04
C SER A 30 -6.06 4.85 15.43
N LYS A 31 -4.88 4.24 15.64
CA LYS A 31 -4.17 4.24 16.94
C LYS A 31 -2.93 5.15 16.97
N THR A 32 -2.54 5.73 15.84
CA THR A 32 -1.32 6.55 15.76
C THR A 32 -1.53 7.90 16.43
N ASN A 33 -0.64 8.28 17.35
CA ASN A 33 -0.59 9.64 17.88
C ASN A 33 0.16 10.57 16.91
N PHE A 34 -0.58 11.33 16.10
CA PHE A 34 -0.01 12.25 15.12
C PHE A 34 0.75 13.44 15.71
N SER A 35 0.57 13.75 17.00
CA SER A 35 1.37 14.76 17.70
C SER A 35 2.74 14.23 18.14
N ASN A 36 2.92 12.91 18.16
CA ASN A 36 4.21 12.28 18.44
C ASN A 36 4.95 12.00 17.13
N ASN A 37 6.08 12.67 16.91
CA ASN A 37 6.86 12.53 15.69
C ASN A 37 7.38 11.09 15.46
N ASN A 38 7.67 10.33 16.52
CA ASN A 38 8.11 8.94 16.39
C ASN A 38 6.96 8.06 15.88
N ASP A 39 5.77 8.19 16.47
CA ASP A 39 4.58 7.44 16.06
C ASP A 39 4.18 7.79 14.61
N PHE A 40 4.22 9.09 14.26
CA PHE A 40 3.99 9.55 12.89
C PHE A 40 4.94 8.91 11.89
N ARG A 41 6.26 8.94 12.17
CA ARG A 41 7.27 8.35 11.27
C ARG A 41 7.13 6.83 11.19
N ALA A 42 6.84 6.16 12.30
CA ALA A 42 6.60 4.72 12.33
C ALA A 42 5.37 4.32 11.49
N LEU A 43 4.29 5.11 11.53
CA LEU A 43 3.12 4.94 10.66
C LEU A 43 3.51 5.08 9.19
N LEU A 44 4.21 6.15 8.81
CA LEU A 44 4.59 6.39 7.42
C LEU A 44 5.53 5.32 6.87
N GLN A 45 6.49 4.83 7.67
CA GLN A 45 7.35 3.72 7.28
C GLN A 45 6.56 2.43 7.08
N SER A 46 5.59 2.14 7.96
CA SER A 46 4.71 0.99 7.83
C SER A 46 3.83 1.07 6.57
N LEU A 47 3.26 2.25 6.28
CA LEU A 47 2.47 2.49 5.07
C LEU A 47 3.34 2.32 3.83
N TYR A 48 4.55 2.89 3.83
CA TYR A 48 5.47 2.78 2.69
C TYR A 48 5.86 1.33 2.41
N ALA A 49 6.18 0.53 3.42
CA ALA A 49 6.47 -0.89 3.26
C ALA A 49 5.25 -1.67 2.71
N THR A 50 4.06 -1.40 3.25
CA THR A 50 2.81 -2.04 2.82
C THR A 50 2.50 -1.74 1.35
N PHE A 51 2.61 -0.48 0.94
CA PHE A 51 2.31 -0.07 -0.44
C PHE A 51 3.37 -0.52 -1.45
N LYS A 52 4.61 -0.82 -1.02
CA LYS A 52 5.56 -1.55 -1.86
C LYS A 52 5.10 -2.98 -2.10
N GLU A 53 4.55 -3.66 -1.08
CA GLU A 53 4.01 -5.01 -1.25
C GLU A 53 2.80 -5.00 -2.18
N PHE A 54 1.91 -4.01 -2.09
CA PHE A 54 0.84 -3.81 -3.07
C PHE A 54 1.38 -3.60 -4.48
N LYS A 55 2.43 -2.79 -4.64
CA LYS A 55 3.03 -2.56 -5.96
C LYS A 55 3.66 -3.84 -6.53
N MET A 56 4.32 -4.62 -5.69
CA MET A 56 4.88 -5.92 -6.08
C MET A 56 3.77 -6.91 -6.48
N HIS A 57 2.67 -6.95 -5.74
CA HIS A 57 1.50 -7.77 -6.05
C HIS A 57 0.96 -7.47 -7.45
N GLU A 58 0.72 -6.20 -7.77
CA GLU A 58 0.26 -5.78 -9.10
C GLU A 58 1.29 -6.12 -10.20
N GLN A 59 2.60 -6.01 -9.91
CA GLN A 59 3.65 -6.37 -10.87
C GLN A 59 3.64 -7.87 -11.18
N ILE A 60 3.50 -8.72 -10.17
CA ILE A 60 3.40 -10.17 -10.32
C ILE A 60 2.15 -10.54 -11.13
N GLU A 61 0.98 -9.97 -10.81
CA GLU A 61 -0.24 -10.22 -11.57
C GLU A 61 -0.10 -9.80 -13.03
N ASN A 62 0.49 -8.63 -13.28
CA ASN A 62 0.74 -8.13 -14.64
C ASN A 62 1.65 -9.07 -15.45
N GLU A 63 2.78 -9.48 -14.88
CA GLU A 63 3.79 -10.28 -15.57
C GLU A 63 3.35 -11.74 -15.79
N TYR A 64 2.75 -12.37 -14.77
CA TYR A 64 2.51 -13.81 -14.77
C TYR A 64 1.08 -14.23 -15.07
N ILE A 65 0.10 -13.32 -14.97
CA ILE A 65 -1.31 -13.65 -15.18
C ILE A 65 -1.87 -12.85 -16.35
N ILE A 66 -1.88 -11.52 -16.22
CA ILE A 66 -2.61 -10.64 -17.13
C ILE A 66 -1.93 -10.53 -18.48
N GLY A 67 -0.60 -10.45 -18.55
CA GLY A 67 0.14 -10.43 -19.82
C GLY A 67 -0.13 -11.68 -20.67
N LEU A 68 -0.11 -12.87 -20.05
CA LEU A 68 -0.44 -14.13 -20.72
C LEU A 68 -1.92 -14.19 -21.13
N LEU A 69 -2.82 -13.73 -20.26
CA LEU A 69 -4.25 -13.70 -20.54
C LEU A 69 -4.57 -12.75 -21.69
N GLN A 70 -3.95 -11.57 -21.75
CA GLN A 70 -4.08 -10.61 -22.86
C GLN A 70 -3.61 -11.21 -24.17
N GLN A 71 -2.43 -11.85 -24.19
CA GLN A 71 -1.88 -12.49 -25.39
C GLN A 71 -2.81 -13.57 -25.95
N ARG A 72 -3.44 -14.37 -25.07
CA ARG A 72 -4.31 -15.49 -25.47
C ARG A 72 -5.73 -15.04 -25.85
N SER A 73 -6.29 -14.10 -25.09
CA SER A 73 -7.69 -13.69 -25.24
C SER A 73 -7.89 -12.64 -26.33
N GLN A 74 -6.89 -11.79 -26.60
CA GLN A 74 -6.93 -10.66 -27.54
C GLN A 74 -8.11 -9.69 -27.35
N THR A 75 -8.77 -9.75 -26.20
CA THR A 75 -10.00 -8.99 -25.89
C THR A 75 -9.86 -8.15 -24.62
N ILE A 76 -8.70 -8.25 -23.97
CA ILE A 76 -8.40 -7.55 -22.73
C ILE A 76 -7.56 -6.32 -23.04
N TYR A 77 -8.12 -5.15 -22.77
CA TYR A 77 -7.45 -3.85 -22.89
C TYR A 77 -7.54 -3.13 -21.54
N ASN A 78 -6.41 -2.63 -21.02
CA ASN A 78 -6.33 -1.76 -19.82
C ASN A 78 -6.86 -2.34 -18.49
N VAL A 79 -6.44 -3.53 -18.07
CA VAL A 79 -7.06 -4.19 -16.88
C VAL A 79 -6.32 -3.97 -15.56
N HIS A 80 -5.02 -3.64 -15.56
CA HIS A 80 -4.28 -3.31 -14.33
C HIS A 80 -3.50 -2.01 -14.51
N SER A 81 -4.13 -0.88 -14.22
CA SER A 81 -3.44 0.41 -14.07
C SER A 81 -2.59 0.40 -12.80
N ASP A 82 -1.49 1.18 -12.76
CA ASP A 82 -0.86 1.57 -11.50
C ASP A 82 -1.95 2.22 -10.64
N ASN A 83 -2.43 1.50 -9.61
CA ASN A 83 -3.60 1.82 -8.76
C ASN A 83 -3.34 3.05 -7.86
N LYS A 84 -2.77 4.11 -8.45
CA LYS A 84 -2.17 5.28 -7.79
C LYS A 84 -1.16 4.88 -6.70
N LEU A 85 -0.59 3.68 -6.75
CA LEU A 85 0.33 3.18 -5.74
C LEU A 85 1.61 4.00 -5.74
N SER A 86 2.11 4.37 -6.92
CA SER A 86 3.26 5.27 -7.04
C SER A 86 2.97 6.67 -6.46
N GLU A 87 1.74 7.18 -6.61
CA GLU A 87 1.33 8.47 -6.01
C GLU A 87 1.30 8.38 -4.48
N MET A 88 0.75 7.29 -3.93
CA MET A 88 0.71 7.05 -2.49
C MET A 88 2.11 6.88 -1.88
N LEU A 89 3.00 6.14 -2.55
CA LEU A 89 4.41 6.03 -2.13
C LEU A 89 5.10 7.40 -2.12
N SER A 90 4.86 8.24 -3.14
CA SER A 90 5.37 9.61 -3.18
C SER A 90 4.83 10.47 -2.03
N LEU A 91 3.55 10.33 -1.69
CA LEU A 91 2.93 11.02 -0.56
C LEU A 91 3.62 10.64 0.76
N PHE A 92 3.87 9.35 1.01
CA PHE A 92 4.53 8.91 2.24
C PHE A 92 5.98 9.39 2.32
N GLU A 93 6.72 9.36 1.20
CA GLU A 93 8.07 9.92 1.14
C GLU A 93 8.09 11.42 1.44
N LYS A 94 7.15 12.19 0.90
CA LYS A 94 7.00 13.62 1.20
C LYS A 94 6.75 13.82 2.69
N GLY A 95 5.88 13.01 3.30
CA GLY A 95 5.66 13.04 4.75
C GLY A 95 6.94 12.77 5.56
N LEU A 96 7.72 11.77 5.17
CA LEU A 96 8.96 11.38 5.85
C LEU A 96 10.11 12.39 5.69
N LYS A 97 10.15 13.12 4.57
CA LYS A 97 11.20 14.09 4.23
C LYS A 97 10.87 15.51 4.71
N ASN A 98 9.61 15.93 4.60
CA ASN A 98 9.25 17.36 4.68
C ASN A 98 8.55 17.76 5.98
N VAL A 99 7.99 16.82 6.75
CA VAL A 99 7.36 17.13 8.04
C VAL A 99 8.44 17.25 9.11
N LYS A 100 8.61 18.46 9.65
CA LYS A 100 9.54 18.75 10.75
C LYS A 100 8.81 18.65 12.10
N PRO A 101 9.52 18.32 13.19
CA PRO A 101 8.94 18.38 14.53
C PRO A 101 8.48 19.81 14.83
N THR A 102 7.32 19.96 15.45
CA THR A 102 6.93 21.24 16.04
C THR A 102 7.84 21.54 17.23
N THR A 103 8.87 22.34 17.01
CA THR A 103 9.59 23.01 18.10
C THR A 103 8.66 24.08 18.65
N VAL A 104 8.04 23.83 19.80
CA VAL A 104 7.44 24.89 20.58
C VAL A 104 8.62 25.69 21.17
N ASP A 105 8.93 26.82 20.55
CA ASP A 105 9.85 27.81 21.14
C ASP A 105 9.18 28.35 22.41
N TRP A 106 9.46 27.71 23.54
CA TRP A 106 9.20 28.29 24.85
C TRP A 106 10.14 29.47 25.03
N LYS A 107 9.66 30.68 24.70
CA LYS A 107 10.26 31.90 25.22
C LYS A 107 9.68 32.13 26.63
N PRO A 108 10.47 31.97 27.71
CA PRO A 108 10.02 32.43 29.01
C PRO A 108 9.77 33.93 28.94
N TYR A 109 8.61 34.38 29.42
CA TYR A 109 8.34 35.79 29.64
C TYR A 109 9.41 36.32 30.62
N GLN A 110 10.23 37.26 30.15
CA GLN A 110 11.05 38.13 31.01
C GLN A 110 10.24 39.38 31.35
#